data_AF-A0A2K3MI99-F1
#
_entry.id   AF-A0A2K3MI99-F1
#
_cell.length_a   1.000
_cell.length_b   1.000
_cell.length_c   1.000
_cell.angle_alpha   90.00
_cell.angle_beta   90.00
_cell.angle_gamma   90.00
#
_symmetry.space_group_name_H-M   'P 1'
#
loop_
_entity.id
_entity.type
_entity.pdbx_description
1 polymer ?
#
loop_
_entity_poly.entity_id
_entity_poly.type
_entity_poly.pdbx_seq_one_letter_code
_entity_poly.pdbx_strand_id
1 'polypeptide(L)'
;GSELKYGPYQNIPPFAYLPMVIHFENNQPFAVAKELVREIEISHWGNVQITEHYNLVHGGAESKGEFSRLDYQARPYVRGASAFRRLVAKLPPRAHSVYYRDEIGNISTSNLWGDSKKTQLEIEPRYPIFGGWKIAFTIGYGLPLQDFLFGIDGKRFLNITFGSPINELVIDTLIVKVVLPEGSKAISPSVPFPVKQRHEVLLVS
;
A
#
# COMPACT_ATOMS: atom_id res chain seq x y z
N GLY A 1 4.48 -14.97 -29.07
CA GLY A 1 5.51 -15.44 -28.13
C GLY A 1 5.73 -14.36 -27.09
N SER A 2 5.86 -14.73 -25.82
CA SER A 2 6.02 -13.83 -24.67
C SER A 2 7.49 -13.60 -24.28
N GLU A 3 8.43 -13.98 -25.15
CA GLU A 3 9.87 -13.96 -24.86
C GLU A 3 10.62 -13.27 -26.01
N LEU A 4 11.60 -12.43 -25.65
CA LEU A 4 12.54 -11.79 -26.57
C LEU A 4 13.96 -12.21 -26.16
N LYS A 5 14.72 -12.81 -27.09
CA LYS A 5 16.11 -13.23 -26.86
C LYS A 5 17.08 -12.26 -27.52
N TYR A 6 18.12 -11.85 -26.80
CA TYR A 6 19.12 -10.87 -27.23
C TYR A 6 20.55 -11.45 -27.09
N GLY A 7 21.43 -11.17 -28.05
CA GLY A 7 22.80 -11.69 -28.11
C GLY A 7 22.97 -13.01 -28.90
N PRO A 8 24.16 -13.62 -28.85
CA PRO A 8 25.33 -13.22 -28.06
C PRO A 8 26.08 -12.01 -28.63
N TYR A 9 26.66 -11.19 -27.75
CA TYR A 9 27.53 -10.06 -28.14
C TYR A 9 28.99 -10.39 -27.86
N GLN A 10 29.87 -10.06 -28.79
CA GLN A 10 31.32 -10.26 -28.65
C GLN A 10 32.05 -8.92 -28.84
N ASN A 11 33.17 -8.72 -28.14
CA ASN A 11 34.04 -7.55 -28.28
C ASN A 11 33.35 -6.19 -28.02
N ILE A 12 32.52 -6.10 -26.96
CA ILE A 12 31.90 -4.84 -26.54
C ILE A 12 32.95 -3.97 -25.81
N PRO A 13 33.13 -2.69 -26.19
CA PRO A 13 34.06 -1.80 -25.51
C PRO A 13 33.61 -1.46 -24.07
N PRO A 14 34.53 -1.07 -23.16
CA PRO A 14 34.16 -0.60 -21.83
C PRO A 14 33.14 0.54 -21.90
N PHE A 15 32.11 0.48 -21.03
CA PHE A 15 31.03 1.47 -20.95
C PHE A 15 30.15 1.62 -22.21
N ALA A 16 30.11 0.61 -23.09
CA ALA A 16 29.16 0.64 -24.20
C ALA A 16 27.71 0.71 -23.71
N TYR A 17 26.97 1.70 -24.21
CA TYR A 17 25.55 1.88 -23.94
C TYR A 17 24.79 1.85 -25.26
N LEU A 18 23.84 0.91 -25.36
CA LEU A 18 22.95 0.78 -26.52
C LEU A 18 21.51 0.83 -26.00
N PRO A 19 20.77 1.93 -26.20
CA PRO A 19 19.40 2.03 -25.72
C PRO A 19 18.49 1.07 -26.50
N MET A 20 17.59 0.42 -25.78
CA MET A 20 16.56 -0.45 -26.35
C MET A 20 15.19 0.11 -26.00
N VAL A 21 14.31 0.17 -26.99
CA VAL A 21 12.92 0.60 -26.83
C VAL A 21 12.02 -0.55 -27.29
N ILE A 22 11.18 -1.04 -26.38
CA ILE A 22 10.20 -2.09 -26.67
C ILE A 22 8.81 -1.50 -26.51
N HIS A 23 7.94 -1.71 -27.50
CA HIS A 23 6.54 -1.31 -27.46
C HIS A 23 5.68 -2.57 -27.48
N PHE A 24 4.87 -2.74 -26.44
CA PHE A 24 3.96 -3.88 -26.29
C PHE A 24 2.68 -3.45 -25.57
N GLU A 25 1.62 -4.21 -25.75
CA GLU A 25 0.35 -3.97 -25.06
C GLU A 25 0.45 -4.42 -23.60
N ASN A 26 0.12 -3.53 -22.66
CA ASN A 26 0.01 -3.83 -21.24
C ASN A 26 -1.23 -3.16 -20.65
N ASN A 27 -2.24 -3.97 -20.32
CA ASN A 27 -3.48 -3.50 -19.72
C ASN A 27 -3.51 -3.67 -18.20
N GLN A 28 -2.38 -4.02 -17.55
CA GLN A 28 -2.33 -4.08 -16.10
C GLN A 28 -2.56 -2.68 -15.49
N PRO A 29 -3.38 -2.56 -14.44
CA PRO A 29 -3.54 -1.31 -13.75
C PRO A 29 -2.28 -0.95 -12.96
N PHE A 30 -1.94 0.35 -12.93
CA PHE A 30 -0.75 0.83 -12.24
C PHE A 30 -1.16 1.67 -11.02
N ALA A 31 -1.23 1.04 -9.85
CA ALA A 31 -1.53 1.72 -8.60
C ALA A 31 -0.28 2.41 -8.04
N VAL A 32 -0.32 3.73 -7.92
CA VAL A 32 0.79 4.53 -7.36
C VAL A 32 0.28 5.36 -6.20
N ALA A 33 0.75 5.10 -4.98
CA ALA A 33 0.55 5.98 -3.84
C ALA A 33 1.54 7.15 -3.94
N LYS A 34 1.04 8.34 -4.28
CA LYS A 34 1.85 9.58 -4.24
C LYS A 34 2.33 9.86 -2.84
N GLU A 35 1.46 9.60 -1.88
CA GLU A 35 1.76 9.65 -0.46
C GLU A 35 1.01 8.53 0.26
N LEU A 36 1.71 7.85 1.16
CA LEU A 36 1.15 6.94 2.13
C LEU A 36 1.61 7.36 3.52
N VAL A 37 0.66 7.76 4.36
CA VAL A 37 0.90 7.97 5.79
C VAL A 37 0.43 6.74 6.55
N ARG A 38 1.37 6.02 7.15
CA ARG A 38 1.10 4.85 7.98
C ARG A 38 1.34 5.20 9.44
N GLU A 39 0.30 5.08 10.25
CA GLU A 39 0.36 5.26 11.69
C GLU A 39 0.24 3.91 12.39
N ILE A 40 1.13 3.67 13.34
CA ILE A 40 1.23 2.45 14.15
C ILE A 40 1.16 2.88 15.60
N GLU A 41 0.00 2.70 16.21
CA GLU A 41 -0.24 3.01 17.61
C GLU A 41 -0.17 1.74 18.45
N ILE A 42 0.68 1.76 19.47
CA ILE A 42 0.85 0.62 20.37
C ILE A 42 0.10 0.90 21.67
N SER A 43 -0.70 -0.06 22.12
CA SER A 43 -1.39 0.01 23.40
C SER A 43 -1.03 -1.21 24.25
N HIS A 44 -0.48 -0.96 25.44
CA HIS A 44 -0.18 -2.02 26.42
C HIS A 44 -1.44 -2.73 26.95
N TRP A 45 -2.64 -2.21 26.64
CA TRP A 45 -3.91 -2.87 26.92
C TRP A 45 -4.23 -4.02 25.95
N GLY A 46 -3.34 -4.31 24.99
CA GLY A 46 -3.37 -5.57 24.23
C GLY A 46 -3.53 -5.43 22.71
N ASN A 47 -3.48 -4.21 22.16
CA ASN A 47 -3.68 -3.97 20.73
C ASN A 47 -2.54 -3.15 20.12
N VAL A 48 -2.23 -3.44 18.86
CA VAL A 48 -1.51 -2.54 17.96
C VAL A 48 -2.50 -2.09 16.89
N GLN A 49 -2.79 -0.80 16.86
CA GLN A 49 -3.69 -0.20 15.88
C GLN A 49 -2.88 0.33 14.71
N ILE A 50 -3.24 -0.09 13.50
CA ILE A 50 -2.68 0.45 12.27
C ILE A 50 -3.75 1.29 11.56
N THR A 51 -3.37 2.49 11.14
CA THR A 51 -4.17 3.38 10.30
C THR A 51 -3.31 3.84 9.13
N GLU A 52 -3.77 3.61 7.90
CA GLU A 52 -3.03 3.94 6.69
C GLU A 52 -3.86 4.84 5.78
N HIS A 53 -3.35 6.03 5.50
CA HIS A 53 -3.94 7.02 4.63
C HIS A 53 -3.25 6.99 3.26
N TYR A 54 -4.01 6.67 2.23
CA TYR A 54 -3.54 6.55 0.85
C TYR A 54 -3.99 7.75 0.02
N ASN A 55 -3.03 8.40 -0.63
CA ASN A 55 -3.29 9.28 -1.76
C ASN A 55 -2.83 8.56 -3.03
N LEU A 56 -3.76 7.87 -3.68
CA LEU A 56 -3.50 6.95 -4.80
C LEU A 56 -3.80 7.63 -6.14
N VAL A 57 -2.95 7.40 -7.13
CA VAL A 57 -3.17 7.75 -8.54
C VAL A 57 -3.00 6.52 -9.41
N HIS A 58 -3.77 6.46 -10.49
CA HIS A 58 -3.52 5.49 -11.56
C HIS A 58 -2.38 5.99 -12.46
N GLY A 59 -1.20 5.39 -12.35
CA GLY A 59 0.02 5.78 -13.07
C GLY A 59 0.10 5.35 -14.54
N GLY A 60 -0.88 4.58 -15.03
CA GLY A 60 -0.99 4.21 -16.44
C GLY A 60 -1.47 5.35 -17.35
N ALA A 61 -1.68 5.04 -18.64
CA ALA A 61 -2.05 6.01 -19.68
C ALA A 61 -3.30 6.82 -19.31
N GLU A 62 -3.17 8.15 -19.35
CA GLU A 62 -4.24 9.07 -18.98
C GLU A 62 -5.47 8.93 -19.89
N SER A 63 -6.65 8.95 -19.28
CA SER A 63 -7.91 8.96 -20.03
C SER A 63 -8.03 10.22 -20.86
N LYS A 64 -8.34 10.07 -22.15
CA LYS A 64 -8.68 11.17 -23.05
C LYS A 64 -10.19 11.20 -23.30
N GLY A 65 -10.76 12.40 -23.29
CA GLY A 65 -12.20 12.59 -23.47
C GLY A 65 -13.00 12.29 -22.20
N GLU A 66 -14.31 12.16 -22.38
CA GLU A 66 -15.26 12.02 -21.28
C GLU A 66 -15.44 10.56 -20.83
N PHE A 67 -15.73 10.38 -19.55
CA PHE A 67 -16.10 9.08 -19.01
C PHE A 67 -17.61 8.86 -19.13
N SER A 68 -17.99 7.78 -19.83
CA SER A 68 -19.39 7.33 -19.93
C SER A 68 -19.60 6.08 -19.06
N ARG A 69 -20.42 6.23 -18.01
CA ARG A 69 -20.79 5.11 -17.14
C ARG A 69 -21.55 4.03 -17.91
N LEU A 70 -22.43 4.42 -18.83
CA LEU A 70 -23.19 3.47 -19.65
C LEU A 70 -22.26 2.61 -20.50
N ASP A 71 -21.28 3.22 -21.17
CA ASP A 71 -20.33 2.49 -22.00
C ASP A 71 -19.44 1.56 -21.19
N TYR A 72 -19.00 2.02 -20.02
CA TYR A 72 -18.23 1.21 -19.08
C TYR A 72 -19.02 -0.01 -18.59
N GLN A 73 -20.30 0.18 -18.24
CA GLN A 73 -21.17 -0.91 -17.77
C GLN A 73 -21.57 -1.86 -18.90
N ALA A 74 -21.77 -1.36 -20.13
CA ALA A 74 -22.13 -2.18 -21.28
C ALA A 74 -20.95 -3.05 -21.77
N ARG A 75 -19.71 -2.55 -21.66
CA ARG A 75 -18.50 -3.25 -22.16
C ARG A 75 -17.33 -3.18 -21.17
N PRO A 76 -17.48 -3.73 -19.96
CA PRO A 76 -16.50 -3.57 -18.89
C PRO A 76 -15.12 -4.11 -19.26
N TYR A 77 -15.04 -5.27 -19.92
CA TYR A 77 -13.76 -5.88 -20.27
C TYR A 77 -13.00 -5.12 -21.34
N VAL A 78 -13.69 -4.35 -22.19
CA VAL A 78 -13.07 -3.61 -23.29
C VAL A 78 -12.82 -2.15 -22.90
N ARG A 79 -13.84 -1.48 -22.33
CA ARG A 79 -13.78 -0.06 -21.96
C ARG A 79 -13.17 0.19 -20.58
N GLY A 80 -12.97 -0.87 -19.79
CA GLY A 80 -12.44 -0.79 -18.44
C GLY A 80 -11.34 -1.80 -18.18
N ALA A 81 -10.62 -2.24 -19.23
CA ALA A 81 -9.54 -3.21 -19.14
C ALA A 81 -8.38 -2.71 -18.27
N SER A 82 -8.00 -1.45 -18.47
CA SER A 82 -6.88 -0.81 -17.77
C SER A 82 -7.25 -0.19 -16.43
N ALA A 83 -8.53 -0.07 -16.10
CA ALA A 83 -8.96 0.51 -14.83
C ALA A 83 -8.84 -0.52 -13.70
N PHE A 84 -8.22 -0.15 -12.57
CA PHE A 84 -8.38 -0.95 -11.36
C PHE A 84 -9.73 -0.67 -10.72
N ARG A 85 -10.43 -1.76 -10.41
CA ARG A 85 -11.73 -1.77 -9.73
C ARG A 85 -11.61 -2.25 -8.30
N ARG A 86 -10.56 -3.01 -8.04
CA ARG A 86 -10.32 -3.69 -6.78
C ARG A 86 -8.86 -3.53 -6.42
N LEU A 87 -8.60 -3.32 -5.14
CA LEU A 87 -7.27 -3.39 -4.56
C LEU A 87 -7.29 -4.49 -3.50
N VAL A 88 -6.21 -5.26 -3.43
CA VAL A 88 -6.10 -6.37 -2.49
C VAL A 88 -5.00 -6.06 -1.49
N ALA A 89 -5.37 -5.92 -0.22
CA ALA A 89 -4.47 -5.82 0.90
C ALA A 89 -4.31 -7.17 1.61
N LYS A 90 -3.07 -7.67 1.69
CA LYS A 90 -2.70 -8.84 2.50
C LYS A 90 -2.32 -8.37 3.90
N LEU A 91 -3.33 -8.29 4.76
CA LEU A 91 -3.16 -7.91 6.15
C LEU A 91 -2.44 -9.02 6.94
N PRO A 92 -1.75 -8.67 8.05
CA PRO A 92 -1.19 -9.68 8.93
C PRO A 92 -2.28 -10.65 9.46
N PRO A 93 -1.92 -11.89 9.81
CA PRO A 93 -2.87 -12.84 10.38
C PRO A 93 -3.53 -12.27 11.64
N ARG A 94 -4.78 -12.66 11.89
CA ARG A 94 -5.57 -12.20 13.07
C ARG A 94 -5.82 -10.69 13.09
N ALA A 95 -5.69 -10.01 11.95
CA ALA A 95 -6.18 -8.64 11.82
C ALA A 95 -7.70 -8.60 12.10
N HIS A 96 -8.10 -7.65 12.92
CA HIS A 96 -9.47 -7.49 13.40
C HIS A 96 -9.88 -6.02 13.38
N SER A 97 -11.16 -5.73 13.64
CA SER A 97 -11.70 -4.36 13.65
C SER A 97 -11.34 -3.57 12.38
N VAL A 98 -11.37 -4.25 11.23
CA VAL A 98 -10.97 -3.69 9.94
C VAL A 98 -12.03 -2.69 9.47
N TYR A 99 -11.59 -1.50 9.04
CA TYR A 99 -12.45 -0.50 8.44
C TYR A 99 -11.82 0.10 7.18
N TYR A 100 -12.68 0.53 6.26
CA TYR A 100 -12.31 1.16 5.00
C TYR A 100 -13.22 2.37 4.75
N ARG A 101 -12.63 3.55 4.63
CA ARG A 101 -13.34 4.83 4.51
C ARG A 101 -12.62 5.80 3.59
N ASP A 102 -13.35 6.75 3.05
CA ASP A 102 -12.79 7.94 2.40
C ASP A 102 -13.10 9.20 3.22
N GLU A 103 -12.82 10.38 2.65
CA GLU A 103 -13.06 11.67 3.28
C GLU A 103 -14.55 11.93 3.56
N ILE A 104 -15.45 11.35 2.75
CA ILE A 104 -16.89 11.54 2.85
C ILE A 104 -17.58 10.44 3.67
N GLY A 105 -16.83 9.44 4.15
CA GLY A 105 -17.31 8.46 5.13
C GLY A 105 -17.02 7.01 4.74
N ASN A 106 -17.85 6.10 5.25
CA ASN A 106 -17.64 4.67 5.05
C ASN A 106 -17.85 4.26 3.58
N ILE A 107 -17.03 3.31 3.12
CA ILE A 107 -17.23 2.64 1.84
C ILE A 107 -17.57 1.18 2.13
N SER A 108 -18.80 0.77 1.84
CA SER A 108 -19.29 -0.59 2.14
C SER A 108 -18.84 -1.64 1.13
N THR A 109 -18.31 -1.24 -0.03
CA THR A 109 -17.81 -2.13 -1.08
C THR A 109 -16.42 -2.64 -0.72
N SER A 110 -16.37 -3.52 0.28
CA SER A 110 -15.17 -4.22 0.73
C SER A 110 -15.52 -5.64 1.16
N ASN A 111 -14.58 -6.57 0.99
CA ASN A 111 -14.72 -7.94 1.43
C ASN A 111 -13.50 -8.38 2.22
N LEU A 112 -13.73 -9.00 3.38
CA LEU A 112 -12.68 -9.46 4.27
C LEU A 112 -12.72 -10.98 4.33
N TRP A 113 -11.62 -11.60 3.93
CA TRP A 113 -11.45 -13.04 3.96
C TRP A 113 -10.31 -13.37 4.90
N GLY A 114 -10.51 -14.30 5.83
CA GLY A 114 -9.47 -14.67 6.77
C GLY A 114 -9.45 -16.17 7.04
N ASP A 115 -8.25 -16.73 7.17
CA ASP A 115 -8.01 -18.00 7.84
C ASP A 115 -6.98 -17.80 8.97
N SER A 116 -6.57 -18.88 9.64
CA SER A 116 -5.60 -18.80 10.73
C SER A 116 -4.21 -18.31 10.32
N LYS A 117 -3.90 -18.30 9.02
CA LYS A 117 -2.59 -17.97 8.44
C LYS A 117 -2.59 -16.68 7.60
N LYS A 118 -3.74 -16.20 7.15
CA LYS A 118 -3.84 -15.00 6.31
C LYS A 118 -5.13 -14.22 6.58
N THR A 119 -5.02 -12.89 6.46
CA THR A 119 -6.18 -12.01 6.38
C THR A 119 -6.04 -11.18 5.11
N GLN A 120 -7.05 -11.21 4.26
CA GLN A 120 -7.07 -10.54 2.97
C GLN A 120 -8.28 -9.61 2.91
N LEU A 121 -8.01 -8.33 2.72
CA LEU A 121 -9.01 -7.30 2.50
C LEU A 121 -9.02 -6.95 1.00
N GLU A 122 -10.15 -7.18 0.36
CA GLU A 122 -10.42 -6.71 -1.00
C GLU A 122 -11.28 -5.44 -0.88
N ILE A 123 -10.78 -4.31 -1.37
CA ILE A 123 -11.52 -3.05 -1.38
C ILE A 123 -11.88 -2.67 -2.81
N GLU A 124 -13.09 -2.16 -2.99
CA GLU A 124 -13.58 -1.60 -4.24
C GLU A 124 -13.87 -0.11 -4.04
N PRO A 125 -13.14 0.79 -4.73
CA PRO A 125 -13.41 2.22 -4.70
C PRO A 125 -14.81 2.56 -5.22
N ARG A 126 -15.34 3.75 -4.87
CA ARG A 126 -16.70 4.18 -5.27
C ARG A 126 -16.92 4.28 -6.79
N TYR A 127 -15.84 4.37 -7.55
CA TYR A 127 -15.84 4.43 -9.01
C TYR A 127 -14.57 3.74 -9.54
N PRO A 128 -14.59 3.22 -10.79
CA PRO A 128 -13.39 2.69 -11.42
C PRO A 128 -12.34 3.79 -11.61
N ILE A 129 -11.08 3.46 -11.36
CA ILE A 129 -10.00 4.45 -11.46
C ILE A 129 -9.26 4.22 -12.77
N PHE A 130 -9.36 5.21 -13.66
CA PHE A 130 -8.65 5.23 -14.94
C PHE A 130 -7.34 6.01 -14.82
N GLY A 131 -6.46 5.87 -15.81
CA GLY A 131 -5.18 6.59 -15.83
C GLY A 131 -5.33 8.09 -15.61
N GLY A 132 -4.49 8.62 -14.73
CA GLY A 132 -4.50 10.02 -14.27
C GLY A 132 -5.49 10.31 -13.15
N TRP A 133 -6.47 9.44 -12.89
CA TRP A 133 -7.45 9.67 -11.82
C TRP A 133 -6.82 9.40 -10.45
N LYS A 134 -7.29 10.15 -9.46
CA LYS A 134 -6.79 10.14 -8.08
C LYS A 134 -7.91 9.75 -7.12
N ILE A 135 -7.57 9.00 -6.08
CA ILE A 135 -8.44 8.70 -4.96
C ILE A 135 -7.69 8.84 -3.65
N ALA A 136 -8.40 9.30 -2.63
CA ALA A 136 -7.92 9.29 -1.25
C ALA A 136 -8.79 8.36 -0.43
N PHE A 137 -8.18 7.46 0.33
CA PHE A 137 -8.89 6.57 1.24
C PHE A 137 -8.02 6.17 2.42
N THR A 138 -8.66 5.65 3.45
CA THR A 138 -8.03 5.16 4.67
C THR A 138 -8.44 3.72 4.91
N ILE A 139 -7.48 2.86 5.21
CA ILE A 139 -7.74 1.56 5.81
C ILE A 139 -7.20 1.57 7.24
N GLY A 140 -7.90 0.94 8.16
CA GLY A 140 -7.37 0.71 9.50
C GLY A 140 -7.77 -0.65 10.02
N TYR A 141 -6.93 -1.21 10.88
CA TYR A 141 -7.09 -2.55 11.43
C TYR A 141 -6.30 -2.72 12.72
N GLY A 142 -6.83 -3.51 13.64
CA GLY A 142 -6.19 -3.90 14.89
C GLY A 142 -5.40 -5.19 14.74
N LEU A 143 -4.34 -5.33 15.52
CA LEU A 143 -3.48 -6.50 15.60
C LEU A 143 -3.25 -6.89 17.08
N PRO A 144 -3.31 -8.18 17.42
CA PRO A 144 -3.02 -8.62 18.79
C PRO A 144 -1.59 -8.28 19.20
N LEU A 145 -1.42 -7.56 20.32
CA LEU A 145 -0.11 -7.03 20.75
C LEU A 145 0.96 -8.12 20.90
N GLN A 146 0.56 -9.28 21.43
CA GLN A 146 1.45 -10.41 21.72
C GLN A 146 2.20 -10.96 20.50
N ASP A 147 1.71 -10.72 19.27
CA ASP A 147 2.36 -11.21 18.05
C ASP A 147 3.47 -10.27 17.55
N PHE A 148 3.47 -9.02 18.02
CA PHE A 148 4.31 -7.95 17.48
C PHE A 148 5.21 -7.30 18.53
N LEU A 149 4.83 -7.35 19.82
CA LEU A 149 5.61 -6.79 20.92
C LEU A 149 6.28 -7.90 21.74
N PHE A 150 7.60 -7.85 21.77
CA PHE A 150 8.45 -8.81 22.47
C PHE A 150 9.18 -8.12 23.64
N GLY A 151 9.50 -8.89 24.69
CA GLY A 151 10.18 -8.38 25.87
C GLY A 151 11.39 -9.24 26.24
N ILE A 152 12.53 -8.61 26.50
CA ILE A 152 13.72 -9.26 27.06
C ILE A 152 14.47 -8.26 27.94
N ASP A 153 14.88 -8.70 29.15
CA ASP A 153 15.66 -7.90 30.11
C ASP A 153 15.12 -6.48 30.38
N GLY A 154 13.79 -6.36 30.52
CA GLY A 154 13.12 -5.07 30.76
C GLY A 154 13.03 -4.14 29.55
N LYS A 155 13.58 -4.54 28.39
CA LYS A 155 13.42 -3.85 27.11
C LYS A 155 12.26 -4.45 26.32
N ARG A 156 11.59 -3.59 25.54
CA ARG A 156 10.51 -3.99 24.64
C ARG A 156 10.90 -3.71 23.20
N PHE A 157 10.57 -4.64 22.32
CA PHE A 157 10.89 -4.57 20.90
C PHE A 157 9.61 -4.81 20.10
N LEU A 158 9.27 -3.84 19.25
CA LEU A 158 8.19 -3.97 18.27
C LEU A 158 8.78 -4.47 16.96
N ASN A 159 8.26 -5.58 16.44
CA ASN A 159 8.62 -6.09 15.12
C ASN A 159 7.39 -6.02 14.22
N ILE A 160 7.40 -5.11 13.25
CA ILE A 160 6.27 -4.87 12.34
C ILE A 160 6.80 -4.55 10.94
N THR A 161 6.06 -4.98 9.91
CA THR A 161 6.39 -4.69 8.52
C THR A 161 6.41 -3.18 8.29
N PHE A 162 7.38 -2.69 7.52
CA PHE A 162 7.52 -1.27 7.24
C PHE A 162 6.50 -0.77 6.19
N GLY A 163 6.31 -1.53 5.10
CA GLY A 163 5.50 -1.12 3.94
C GLY A 163 4.01 -1.53 4.00
N SER A 164 3.24 -0.96 3.06
CA SER A 164 1.80 -1.23 2.88
C SER A 164 1.49 -2.73 2.67
N PRO A 165 0.33 -3.22 3.16
CA PRO A 165 -0.18 -4.54 2.83
C PRO A 165 -0.80 -4.64 1.42
N ILE A 166 -1.01 -3.53 0.69
CA ILE A 166 -1.62 -3.55 -0.66
C ILE A 166 -0.65 -4.17 -1.67
N ASN A 167 -1.13 -5.16 -2.43
CA ASN A 167 -0.36 -5.79 -3.50
C ASN A 167 -0.12 -4.82 -4.67
N GLU A 168 1.03 -4.97 -5.32
CA GLU A 168 1.33 -4.27 -6.59
C GLU A 168 1.21 -2.74 -6.50
N LEU A 169 1.43 -2.19 -5.31
CA LEU A 169 1.44 -0.76 -5.04
C LEU A 169 2.85 -0.20 -5.13
N VAL A 170 3.04 0.79 -6.00
CA VAL A 170 4.24 1.64 -5.98
C VAL A 170 4.01 2.82 -5.04
N ILE A 171 4.97 3.15 -4.19
CA ILE A 171 4.86 4.24 -3.22
C ILE A 171 5.97 5.26 -3.49
N ASP A 172 5.59 6.49 -3.82
CA ASP A 172 6.54 7.59 -4.05
C ASP A 172 7.04 8.16 -2.70
N THR A 173 6.12 8.42 -1.78
CA THR A 173 6.41 8.94 -0.44
C THR A 173 5.74 8.09 0.63
N LEU A 174 6.53 7.52 1.53
CA LEU A 174 6.06 6.74 2.68
C LEU A 174 6.46 7.45 3.98
N ILE A 175 5.46 7.83 4.78
CA ILE A 175 5.65 8.40 6.11
C ILE A 175 5.17 7.37 7.13
N VAL A 176 6.07 6.84 7.95
CA VAL A 176 5.73 5.91 9.03
C VAL A 176 5.79 6.64 10.37
N LYS A 177 4.66 6.72 11.05
CA LYS A 177 4.51 7.28 12.39
C LYS A 177 4.33 6.13 13.37
N VAL A 178 5.18 6.07 14.40
CA VAL A 178 5.07 5.08 15.47
C VAL A 178 4.71 5.81 16.75
N VAL A 179 3.49 5.59 17.24
CA VAL A 179 2.96 6.19 18.47
C VAL A 179 3.19 5.21 19.61
N LEU A 180 4.12 5.58 20.49
CA LEU A 180 4.52 4.76 21.63
C LEU A 180 3.70 5.10 22.87
N PRO A 181 3.47 4.12 23.76
CA PRO A 181 2.78 4.36 25.03
C PRO A 181 3.52 5.36 25.91
N GLU A 182 2.76 6.02 26.78
CA GLU A 182 3.31 6.92 27.78
C GLU A 182 4.38 6.22 28.64
N GLY A 183 5.43 6.96 29.00
CA GLY A 183 6.54 6.46 29.79
C GLY A 183 7.59 5.67 29.00
N SER A 184 7.44 5.55 27.67
CA SER A 184 8.48 4.98 26.80
C SER A 184 9.76 5.83 26.84
N LYS A 185 10.90 5.17 27.10
CA LYS A 185 12.23 5.78 27.23
C LYS A 185 13.25 5.03 26.39
N ALA A 186 14.35 5.71 26.04
CA ALA A 186 15.47 5.12 25.28
C ALA A 186 15.02 4.45 23.96
N ILE A 187 14.34 5.22 23.11
CA ILE A 187 13.78 4.75 21.84
C ILE A 187 14.89 4.64 20.79
N SER A 188 15.00 3.47 20.15
CA SER A 188 15.95 3.24 19.07
C SER A 188 15.28 2.48 17.90
N PRO A 189 15.08 3.12 16.73
CA PRO A 189 14.52 2.45 15.57
C PRO A 189 15.59 1.60 14.85
N SER A 190 15.24 0.37 14.46
CA SER A 190 16.02 -0.48 13.56
C SER A 190 15.24 -0.62 12.25
N VAL A 191 15.77 -0.05 11.16
CA VAL A 191 15.10 -0.02 9.86
C VAL A 191 15.93 -0.77 8.80
N PRO A 192 15.29 -1.46 7.84
CA PRO A 192 15.98 -2.29 6.86
C PRO A 192 16.73 -1.51 5.77
N PHE A 193 16.53 -0.19 5.68
CA PHE A 193 17.16 0.69 4.70
C PHE A 193 17.29 2.12 5.27
N PRO A 194 18.14 2.99 4.67
CA PRO A 194 18.29 4.37 5.11
C PRO A 194 16.97 5.16 5.02
N VAL A 195 16.61 5.86 6.09
CA VAL A 195 15.40 6.70 6.16
C VAL A 195 15.72 8.05 6.78
N LYS A 196 14.95 9.08 6.42
CA LYS A 196 14.95 10.36 7.13
C LYS A 196 14.12 10.20 8.41
N GLN A 197 14.73 10.45 9.56
CA GLN A 197 14.09 10.29 10.87
C GLN A 197 13.82 11.64 11.52
N ARG A 198 12.66 11.75 12.17
CA ARG A 198 12.30 12.89 13.03
C ARG A 198 11.63 12.36 14.28
N HIS A 199 11.97 12.92 15.42
CA HIS A 199 11.36 12.60 16.72
C HIS A 199 10.53 13.79 17.17
N GLU A 200 9.29 13.53 17.57
CA GLU A 200 8.37 14.52 18.11
C GLU A 200 7.77 13.99 19.41
N VAL A 201 7.65 14.85 20.43
CA VAL A 201 6.97 14.54 21.69
C VAL A 201 5.64 15.27 21.65
N LEU A 202 4.55 14.52 21.48
CA LEU A 202 3.20 15.07 21.59
C LEU A 202 2.79 15.02 23.06
N LEU A 203 2.69 16.19 23.69
CA LEU A 203 2.05 16.32 25.00
C LEU A 203 0.54 16.33 24.77
N VAL A 204 -0.16 15.28 25.20
CA VAL A 204 -1.63 15.28 25.22
C VAL A 204 -2.03 16.18 26.39
N SER A 205 -2.59 17.35 26.07
CA SER A 205 -3.11 18.33 27.03
C SER A 205 -4.48 17.95 27.55
#